data_AF-A0A352VPY0-F1
#
_entry.id   AF-A0A352VPY0-F1
#
_cell.length_a   1.000
_cell.length_b   1.000
_cell.length_c   1.000
_cell.angle_alpha   90.00
_cell.angle_beta   90.00
_cell.angle_gamma   90.00
#
_symmetry.space_group_name_H-M   'P 1'
#
loop_
_entity.id
_entity.type
_entity.pdbx_description
1 polymer ?
#
loop_
_entity_poly.entity_id
_entity_poly.type
_entity_poly.pdbx_seq_one_letter_code
_entity_poly.pdbx_strand_id
1 'polypeptide(L)'
;MQPDQTGSDEQAVTGALPDILAIIESAKARGGIEGLRKFIAKMLPESEESEVAEAADVALEIIESIPIFLAHARQEAQARKLGSVVNPLLDHAENYYLQPMDLLPEMTLGLAGLLDDSYLIIRILENLEKGPEAFLDWDLDYPARFLRRLLGPGLAQRLDAIAIQAMQDVSANLSEGWSQVSYPA
;
A
#
# COMPACT_ATOMS: atom_id res chain seq x y z
N MET A 1 -34.77 -19.48 -11.59
CA MET A 1 -33.43 -19.94 -11.17
C MET A 1 -32.52 -18.73 -11.30
N GLN A 2 -32.25 -18.06 -10.18
CA GLN A 2 -31.30 -16.94 -10.10
C GLN A 2 -29.91 -17.52 -9.83
N PRO A 3 -28.83 -16.93 -10.38
CA PRO A 3 -27.49 -17.47 -10.23
C PRO A 3 -26.91 -17.10 -8.85
N ASP A 4 -26.25 -18.06 -8.22
CA ASP A 4 -25.31 -17.86 -7.12
C ASP A 4 -24.22 -16.86 -7.54
N GLN A 5 -24.14 -15.70 -6.87
CA GLN A 5 -23.03 -14.75 -6.95
C GLN A 5 -22.24 -14.68 -5.63
N THR A 6 -22.05 -15.82 -4.97
CA THR A 6 -21.32 -15.91 -3.71
C THR A 6 -19.85 -16.36 -3.87
N GLY A 7 -19.38 -16.60 -5.10
CA GLY A 7 -18.04 -17.15 -5.36
C GLY A 7 -16.94 -16.14 -5.76
N SER A 8 -17.28 -14.87 -5.99
CA SER A 8 -16.36 -13.89 -6.60
C SER A 8 -15.42 -13.22 -5.60
N ASP A 9 -15.91 -12.93 -4.39
CA ASP A 9 -15.18 -12.13 -3.40
C ASP A 9 -14.14 -12.95 -2.62
N GLU A 10 -14.36 -14.26 -2.45
CA GLU A 10 -13.37 -15.16 -1.81
C GLU A 10 -12.17 -15.47 -2.71
N GLN A 11 -12.33 -15.41 -4.05
CA GLN A 11 -11.26 -15.72 -5.00
C GLN A 11 -10.32 -14.53 -5.26
N ALA A 12 -10.81 -13.30 -5.20
CA ALA A 12 -9.98 -12.09 -5.40
C ALA A 12 -8.97 -11.89 -4.26
N VAL A 13 -9.40 -12.14 -3.02
CA VAL A 13 -8.60 -11.93 -1.80
C VAL A 13 -7.40 -12.88 -1.71
N THR A 14 -7.47 -14.05 -2.33
CA THR A 14 -6.37 -15.04 -2.31
C THR A 14 -5.30 -14.83 -3.39
N GLY A 15 -5.55 -13.99 -4.40
CA GLY A 15 -4.64 -13.82 -5.55
C GLY A 15 -3.55 -12.76 -5.37
N ALA A 16 -3.90 -11.61 -4.79
CA ALA A 16 -3.02 -10.44 -4.81
C ALA A 16 -1.79 -10.56 -3.89
N LEU A 17 -1.91 -11.13 -2.68
CA LEU A 17 -0.78 -11.23 -1.75
C LEU A 17 0.38 -12.10 -2.28
N PRO A 18 0.13 -13.31 -2.85
CA PRO A 18 1.17 -14.07 -3.54
C PRO A 18 1.85 -13.29 -4.66
N ASP A 19 1.09 -12.52 -5.44
CA ASP A 19 1.63 -11.72 -6.55
C ASP A 19 2.48 -10.56 -6.03
N ILE A 20 2.04 -9.85 -4.98
CA ILE A 20 2.83 -8.79 -4.32
C ILE A 20 4.15 -9.36 -3.78
N LEU A 21 4.10 -10.51 -3.12
CA LEU A 21 5.31 -11.21 -2.66
C LEU A 21 6.23 -11.55 -3.83
N ALA A 22 5.69 -12.06 -4.93
CA ALA A 22 6.47 -12.36 -6.12
C ALA A 22 7.11 -11.10 -6.74
N ILE A 23 6.40 -9.96 -6.74
CA ILE A 23 6.94 -8.67 -7.19
C ILE A 23 8.10 -8.22 -6.30
N ILE A 24 7.93 -8.28 -4.97
CA ILE A 24 9.00 -7.94 -4.02
C ILE A 24 10.23 -8.83 -4.23
N GLU A 25 10.06 -10.15 -4.37
CA GLU A 25 11.17 -11.08 -4.63
C GLU A 25 11.84 -10.82 -5.99
N SER A 26 11.05 -10.48 -7.01
CA SER A 26 11.56 -10.09 -8.33
C SER A 26 12.36 -8.79 -8.27
N ALA A 27 11.89 -7.80 -7.50
CA ALA A 27 12.59 -6.55 -7.23
C ALA A 27 13.91 -6.76 -6.46
N LYS A 28 13.95 -7.70 -5.50
CA LYS A 28 15.19 -8.11 -4.81
C LYS A 28 16.19 -8.75 -5.77
N ALA A 29 15.73 -9.58 -6.71
CA ALA A 29 16.61 -10.16 -7.73
C ALA A 29 17.19 -9.10 -8.68
N ARG A 30 16.50 -7.95 -8.85
CA ARG A 30 16.93 -6.81 -9.66
C ARG A 30 17.83 -5.85 -8.87
N GLY A 31 19.09 -6.23 -8.69
CA GLY A 31 20.11 -5.37 -8.06
C GLY A 31 20.06 -5.34 -6.53
N GLY A 32 19.02 -5.91 -5.92
CA GLY A 32 18.90 -6.13 -4.48
C GLY A 32 19.09 -4.87 -3.65
N ILE A 33 19.59 -5.08 -2.43
CA ILE A 33 19.81 -4.00 -1.48
C ILE A 33 20.84 -2.97 -1.98
N GLU A 34 21.78 -3.38 -2.83
CA GLU A 34 22.76 -2.48 -3.46
C GLU A 34 22.13 -1.51 -4.46
N GLY A 35 21.08 -1.95 -5.18
CA GLY A 35 20.27 -1.07 -6.03
C GLY A 35 19.56 0.01 -5.20
N LEU A 36 18.98 -0.40 -4.06
CA LEU A 36 18.32 0.48 -3.12
C LEU A 36 19.29 1.48 -2.48
N ARG A 37 20.47 1.03 -2.03
CA ARG A 37 21.55 1.90 -1.51
C ARG A 37 21.97 2.96 -2.52
N LYS A 38 22.18 2.58 -3.78
CA LYS A 38 22.53 3.53 -4.86
C LYS A 38 21.44 4.57 -5.11
N PHE A 39 20.17 4.19 -4.96
CA PHE A 39 19.07 5.13 -5.06
C PHE A 39 19.08 6.10 -3.87
N ILE A 40 19.16 5.58 -2.64
CA ILE A 40 19.16 6.38 -1.42
C ILE A 40 20.35 7.34 -1.36
N ALA A 41 21.55 6.91 -1.76
CA ALA A 41 22.74 7.77 -1.86
C ALA A 41 22.52 8.99 -2.77
N LYS A 42 21.70 8.86 -3.83
CA LYS A 42 21.35 9.99 -4.70
C LYS A 42 20.35 10.93 -4.05
N MET A 43 19.46 10.40 -3.20
CA MET A 43 18.45 11.19 -2.48
C MET A 43 19.03 11.89 -1.24
N LEU A 44 20.10 11.32 -0.66
CA LEU A 44 20.81 11.82 0.52
C LEU A 44 22.31 11.99 0.21
N PRO A 45 22.70 12.91 -0.70
CA PRO A 45 24.09 13.02 -1.18
C PRO A 45 25.09 13.46 -0.10
N GLU A 46 24.61 14.07 0.98
CA GLU A 46 25.43 14.55 2.11
C GLU A 46 25.54 13.52 3.25
N SER A 47 24.90 12.35 3.12
CA SER A 47 24.94 11.30 4.13
C SER A 47 26.16 10.40 3.96
N GLU A 48 26.68 9.93 5.08
CA GLU A 48 27.77 8.95 5.11
C GLU A 48 27.30 7.59 4.57
N GLU A 49 28.23 6.78 4.06
CA GLU A 49 27.91 5.46 3.49
C GLU A 49 27.18 4.54 4.49
N SER A 50 27.54 4.62 5.78
CA SER A 50 26.86 3.87 6.85
C SER A 50 25.41 4.31 7.05
N GLU A 51 25.13 5.61 6.98
CA GLU A 51 23.76 6.12 7.09
C GLU A 51 22.90 5.70 5.90
N VAL A 52 23.48 5.69 4.69
CA VAL A 52 22.81 5.19 3.49
C VAL A 52 22.52 3.69 3.60
N ALA A 53 23.46 2.91 4.13
CA ALA A 53 23.27 1.49 4.36
C ALA A 53 22.14 1.22 5.36
N GLU A 54 22.14 1.89 6.52
CA GLU A 54 21.08 1.80 7.52
C GLU A 54 19.71 2.21 6.94
N ALA A 55 19.66 3.30 6.17
CA ALA A 55 18.42 3.72 5.52
C ALA A 55 17.93 2.69 4.47
N ALA A 56 18.84 2.03 3.76
CA ALA A 56 18.44 0.96 2.83
C ALA A 56 17.89 -0.27 3.55
N ASP A 57 18.48 -0.63 4.70
CA ASP A 57 18.01 -1.75 5.51
C ASP A 57 16.59 -1.45 6.04
N VAL A 58 16.36 -0.25 6.60
CA VAL A 58 15.03 0.18 7.06
C VAL A 58 14.02 0.24 5.91
N ALA A 59 14.41 0.77 4.75
CA ALA A 59 13.54 0.81 3.58
C ALA A 59 13.13 -0.60 3.11
N LEU A 60 14.07 -1.55 3.12
CA LEU A 60 13.80 -2.95 2.78
C LEU A 60 12.83 -3.59 3.78
N GLU A 61 13.05 -3.40 5.08
CA GLU A 61 12.15 -3.91 6.13
C GLU A 61 10.72 -3.41 5.94
N ILE A 62 10.55 -2.13 5.58
CA ILE A 62 9.24 -1.55 5.29
C ILE A 62 8.59 -2.23 4.08
N ILE A 63 9.32 -2.36 2.96
CA ILE A 63 8.82 -3.02 1.74
C ILE A 63 8.39 -4.46 2.05
N GLU A 64 9.20 -5.21 2.79
CA GLU A 64 8.92 -6.60 3.17
C GLU A 64 7.73 -6.74 4.13
N SER A 65 7.41 -5.69 4.88
CA SER A 65 6.29 -5.68 5.83
C SER A 65 4.94 -5.42 5.16
N ILE A 66 4.91 -4.88 3.94
CA ILE A 66 3.67 -4.53 3.23
C ILE A 66 2.67 -5.70 3.12
N PRO A 67 3.05 -6.92 2.69
CA PRO A 67 2.10 -8.03 2.62
C PRO A 67 1.51 -8.40 3.98
N ILE A 68 2.29 -8.25 5.05
CA ILE A 68 1.85 -8.51 6.42
C ILE A 68 0.80 -7.47 6.82
N PHE A 69 1.05 -6.18 6.55
CA PHE A 69 0.11 -5.12 6.86
C PHE A 69 -1.23 -5.30 6.15
N LEU A 70 -1.20 -5.62 4.85
CA LEU A 70 -2.40 -5.89 4.06
C LEU A 70 -3.17 -7.11 4.59
N ALA A 71 -2.47 -8.22 4.85
CA ALA A 71 -3.10 -9.45 5.35
C ALA A 71 -3.83 -9.22 6.67
N HIS A 72 -3.21 -8.52 7.62
CA HIS A 72 -3.84 -8.18 8.90
C HIS A 72 -4.97 -7.18 8.74
N ALA A 73 -4.82 -6.15 7.90
CA ALA A 73 -5.91 -5.20 7.65
C ALA A 73 -7.17 -5.90 7.13
N ARG A 74 -7.00 -6.90 6.26
CA ARG A 74 -8.11 -7.76 5.80
C ARG A 74 -8.69 -8.62 6.93
N GLN A 75 -7.84 -9.25 7.74
CA GLN A 75 -8.30 -10.05 8.88
C GLN A 75 -9.09 -9.21 9.88
N GLU A 76 -8.62 -8.00 10.18
CA GLU A 76 -9.26 -7.09 11.11
C GLU A 76 -10.58 -6.55 10.55
N ALA A 77 -10.63 -6.20 9.26
CA ALA A 77 -11.86 -5.83 8.58
C ALA A 77 -12.91 -6.94 8.68
N GLN A 78 -12.50 -8.20 8.51
CA GLN A 78 -13.39 -9.34 8.65
C GLN A 78 -13.87 -9.52 10.09
N ALA A 79 -12.95 -9.45 11.07
CA ALA A 79 -13.26 -9.60 12.48
C ALA A 79 -14.28 -8.55 12.97
N ARG A 80 -14.16 -7.31 12.49
CA ARG A 80 -15.07 -6.19 12.82
C ARG A 80 -16.30 -6.08 11.91
N LYS A 81 -16.48 -7.00 10.95
CA LYS A 81 -17.55 -6.95 9.91
C LYS A 81 -17.54 -5.66 9.11
N LEU A 82 -16.36 -5.08 8.90
CA LEU A 82 -16.11 -3.89 8.08
C LEU A 82 -15.61 -4.24 6.67
N GLY A 83 -15.55 -5.53 6.32
CA GLY A 83 -15.04 -6.01 5.03
C GLY A 83 -15.67 -5.30 3.82
N SER A 84 -16.97 -5.03 3.84
CA SER A 84 -17.65 -4.33 2.72
C SER A 84 -17.19 -2.89 2.51
N VAL A 85 -16.59 -2.25 3.51
CA VAL A 85 -16.09 -0.87 3.46
C VAL A 85 -14.57 -0.85 3.28
N VAL A 86 -13.86 -1.73 3.97
CA VAL A 86 -12.40 -1.74 4.02
C VAL A 86 -11.80 -2.53 2.85
N ASN A 87 -12.38 -3.65 2.44
CA ASN A 87 -11.81 -4.47 1.37
C ASN A 87 -11.70 -3.72 0.04
N PRO A 88 -12.69 -2.92 -0.42
CA PRO A 88 -12.55 -2.14 -1.66
C PRO A 88 -11.34 -1.18 -1.64
N LEU A 89 -11.03 -0.63 -0.46
CA LEU A 89 -9.87 0.23 -0.29
C LEU A 89 -8.56 -0.56 -0.29
N LEU A 90 -8.54 -1.73 0.35
CA LEU A 90 -7.38 -2.63 0.32
C LEU A 90 -7.13 -3.19 -1.08
N ASP A 91 -8.18 -3.50 -1.84
CA ASP A 91 -8.08 -3.89 -3.24
C ASP A 91 -7.45 -2.76 -4.08
N HIS A 92 -7.84 -1.51 -3.82
CA HIS A 92 -7.23 -0.34 -4.46
C HIS A 92 -5.75 -0.19 -4.08
N ALA A 93 -5.42 -0.43 -2.81
CA ALA A 93 -4.05 -0.37 -2.31
C ALA A 93 -3.15 -1.44 -2.94
N GLU A 94 -3.64 -2.67 -3.05
CA GLU A 94 -2.94 -3.80 -3.69
C GLU A 94 -2.70 -3.55 -5.18
N ASN A 95 -3.65 -2.91 -5.87
CA ASN A 95 -3.50 -2.57 -7.28
C ASN A 95 -2.31 -1.64 -7.56
N TYR A 96 -1.83 -0.84 -6.60
CA TYR A 96 -0.61 -0.05 -6.81
C TYR A 96 0.62 -0.94 -7.00
N TYR A 97 0.73 -2.04 -6.26
CA TYR A 97 1.81 -3.01 -6.49
C TYR A 97 1.61 -3.80 -7.78
N LEU A 98 0.38 -4.22 -8.08
CA LEU A 98 0.09 -5.08 -9.24
C LEU A 98 0.13 -4.32 -10.58
N GLN A 99 -0.21 -3.02 -10.53
CA GLN A 99 -0.26 -2.11 -11.66
C GLN A 99 0.38 -0.77 -11.26
N PRO A 100 1.72 -0.72 -11.13
CA PRO A 100 2.42 0.47 -10.68
C PRO A 100 2.11 1.66 -11.58
N MET A 101 1.86 2.81 -10.98
CA MET A 101 1.54 4.05 -11.73
C MET A 101 2.77 4.69 -12.39
N ASP A 102 3.89 3.96 -12.49
CA ASP A 102 5.17 4.38 -13.07
C ASP A 102 5.75 5.68 -12.49
N LEU A 103 5.46 6.01 -11.22
CA LEU A 103 6.08 7.14 -10.54
C LEU A 103 7.54 6.84 -10.20
N LEU A 104 7.83 5.61 -9.76
CA LEU A 104 9.16 5.00 -9.77
C LEU A 104 9.08 3.63 -10.46
N PRO A 105 9.66 3.45 -11.66
CA PRO A 105 9.53 2.21 -12.41
C PRO A 105 10.32 1.04 -11.78
N GLU A 106 9.62 0.16 -11.07
CA GLU A 106 10.10 -1.08 -10.44
C GLU A 106 10.98 -1.92 -11.37
N MET A 107 10.54 -2.14 -12.61
CA MET A 107 11.29 -2.94 -13.59
C MET A 107 12.70 -2.39 -13.87
N THR A 108 12.94 -1.11 -13.62
CA THR A 108 14.24 -0.45 -13.84
C THR A 108 15.00 -0.11 -12.56
N LEU A 109 14.28 0.09 -11.45
CA LEU A 109 14.84 0.54 -10.18
C LEU A 109 14.90 -0.57 -9.12
N GLY A 110 14.34 -1.75 -9.39
CA GLY A 110 14.23 -2.85 -8.44
C GLY A 110 13.48 -2.39 -7.19
N LEU A 111 14.01 -2.72 -6.00
CA LEU A 111 13.43 -2.33 -4.70
C LEU A 111 13.16 -0.83 -4.55
N ALA A 112 13.97 0.03 -5.16
CA ALA A 112 13.75 1.48 -5.08
C ALA A 112 12.45 1.91 -5.79
N GLY A 113 12.00 1.15 -6.79
CA GLY A 113 10.72 1.38 -7.46
C GLY A 113 9.51 0.84 -6.71
N LEU A 114 9.67 0.33 -5.48
CA LEU A 114 8.57 -0.06 -4.61
C LEU A 114 8.36 0.92 -3.45
N LEU A 115 9.18 1.98 -3.34
CA LEU A 115 9.13 2.93 -2.22
C LEU A 115 7.86 3.79 -2.26
N ASP A 116 7.43 4.20 -3.45
CA ASP A 116 6.20 4.94 -3.68
C ASP A 116 4.96 4.07 -3.46
N ASP A 117 4.96 2.83 -3.95
CA ASP A 117 3.86 1.89 -3.71
C ASP A 117 3.73 1.55 -2.21
N SER A 118 4.86 1.29 -1.54
CA SER A 118 4.89 1.08 -0.08
C SER A 118 4.34 2.28 0.67
N TYR A 119 4.74 3.49 0.26
CA TYR A 119 4.24 4.72 0.87
C TYR A 119 2.73 4.86 0.68
N LEU A 120 2.19 4.62 -0.54
CA LEU A 120 0.75 4.70 -0.81
C LEU A 120 -0.04 3.76 0.09
N ILE A 121 0.38 2.50 0.21
CA ILE A 121 -0.28 1.53 1.08
C ILE A 121 -0.27 2.01 2.52
N ILE A 122 0.87 2.44 3.04
CA ILE A 122 0.98 2.95 4.41
C ILE A 122 0.05 4.14 4.62
N ARG A 123 -0.01 5.09 3.67
CA ARG A 123 -0.92 6.25 3.76
C ARG A 123 -2.39 5.84 3.75
N ILE A 124 -2.75 4.83 2.97
CA ILE A 124 -4.12 4.30 2.96
C ILE A 124 -4.47 3.67 4.31
N LEU A 125 -3.58 2.85 4.87
CA LEU A 125 -3.77 2.21 6.16
C LEU A 125 -3.83 3.25 7.31
N GLU A 126 -2.98 4.27 7.32
CA GLU A 126 -3.06 5.37 8.29
C GLU A 126 -4.37 6.16 8.20
N ASN A 127 -4.97 6.27 7.01
CA ASN A 127 -6.28 6.91 6.87
C ASN A 127 -7.42 6.04 7.42
N LEU A 128 -7.29 4.71 7.39
CA LEU A 128 -8.21 3.80 8.07
C LEU A 128 -8.13 3.93 9.59
N GLU A 129 -6.96 4.22 10.14
CA GLU A 129 -6.77 4.42 11.59
C GLU A 129 -7.43 5.69 12.15
N LYS A 130 -7.78 6.67 11.31
CA LYS A 130 -8.42 7.94 11.74
C LYS A 130 -9.88 7.79 12.17
N GLY A 131 -10.37 6.54 12.29
CA GLY A 131 -11.67 6.23 12.86
C GLY A 131 -11.75 6.51 14.37
N PRO A 132 -12.95 6.39 14.97
CA PRO A 132 -13.14 6.59 16.42
C PRO A 132 -12.42 5.55 17.27
N GLU A 133 -12.11 4.39 16.71
CA GLU A 133 -11.31 3.33 17.32
C GLU A 133 -10.12 3.03 16.40
N ALA A 134 -8.96 2.78 16.99
CA ALA A 134 -7.78 2.36 16.25
C ALA A 134 -8.10 1.09 15.44
N PHE A 135 -7.87 1.16 14.13
CA PHE A 135 -8.16 0.04 13.24
C PHE A 135 -7.08 -1.03 13.36
N LEU A 136 -5.81 -0.64 13.29
CA LEU A 136 -4.65 -1.51 13.49
C LEU A 136 -3.92 -1.15 14.80
N ASP A 137 -3.14 -2.09 15.33
CA ASP A 137 -2.31 -1.90 16.54
C ASP A 137 -0.82 -1.69 16.16
N TRP A 138 -0.57 -1.00 15.04
CA TRP A 138 0.77 -0.75 14.52
C TRP A 138 1.09 0.73 14.43
N ASP A 139 2.33 1.09 14.75
CA ASP A 139 2.82 2.45 14.53
C ASP A 139 3.25 2.62 13.07
N LEU A 140 2.32 3.14 12.25
CA LEU A 140 2.58 3.47 10.85
C LEU A 140 3.18 4.86 10.63
N ASP A 141 3.28 5.70 11.68
CA ASP A 141 3.78 7.08 11.56
C ASP A 141 5.29 7.11 11.31
N TYR A 142 6.06 6.22 11.95
CA TYR A 142 7.49 6.09 11.65
C TYR A 142 7.76 5.70 10.18
N PRO A 143 7.24 4.58 9.65
CA PRO A 143 7.54 4.17 8.28
C PRO A 143 7.00 5.18 7.26
N ALA A 144 5.85 5.81 7.50
CA ALA A 144 5.33 6.87 6.64
C ALA A 144 6.28 8.08 6.57
N ARG A 145 6.73 8.61 7.71
CA ARG A 145 7.64 9.76 7.76
C ARG A 145 9.01 9.43 7.16
N PHE A 146 9.49 8.22 7.39
CA PHE A 146 10.74 7.74 6.83
C PHE A 146 10.69 7.71 5.30
N LEU A 147 9.70 7.04 4.71
CA LEU A 147 9.54 6.97 3.26
C LEU A 147 9.28 8.35 2.64
N ARG A 148 8.48 9.20 3.30
CA ARG A 148 8.26 10.59 2.87
C ARG A 148 9.58 11.37 2.73
N ARG A 149 10.52 11.18 3.67
CA ARG A 149 11.83 11.84 3.61
C ARG A 149 12.65 11.33 2.42
N LEU A 150 12.63 10.03 2.14
CA LEU A 150 13.34 9.42 1.02
C LEU A 150 12.77 9.83 -0.35
N LEU A 151 11.44 9.83 -0.50
CA LEU A 151 10.75 10.19 -1.74
C LEU A 151 10.81 11.69 -2.03
N GLY A 152 11.02 12.51 -1.00
CA GLY A 152 11.04 13.95 -1.08
C GLY A 152 9.64 14.57 -1.15
N PRO A 153 9.52 15.88 -0.85
CA PRO A 153 8.24 16.54 -0.62
C PRO A 153 7.33 16.56 -1.86
N GLY A 154 7.89 16.70 -3.06
CA GLY A 154 7.11 16.79 -4.30
C GLY A 154 6.40 15.50 -4.68
N LEU A 155 7.10 14.36 -4.58
CA LEU A 155 6.51 13.05 -4.86
C LEU A 155 5.57 12.64 -3.72
N ALA A 156 5.99 12.77 -2.46
CA ALA A 156 5.16 12.43 -1.31
C ALA A 156 3.84 13.21 -1.28
N GLN A 157 3.82 14.50 -1.65
CA GLN A 157 2.59 15.27 -1.73
C GLN A 157 1.62 14.75 -2.81
N ARG A 158 2.13 14.28 -3.94
CA ARG A 158 1.30 13.66 -4.99
C ARG A 158 0.71 12.35 -4.50
N LEU A 159 1.53 11.51 -3.85
CA LEU A 159 1.09 10.23 -3.29
C LEU A 159 0.06 10.43 -2.16
N ASP A 160 0.25 11.45 -1.31
CA ASP A 160 -0.75 11.83 -0.29
C ASP A 160 -2.11 12.17 -0.93
N ALA A 161 -2.10 12.92 -2.04
CA ALA A 161 -3.32 13.28 -2.75
C ALA A 161 -4.00 12.06 -3.39
N ILE A 162 -3.21 11.13 -3.94
CA ILE A 162 -3.70 9.86 -4.50
C ILE A 162 -4.36 9.01 -3.41
N ALA A 163 -3.71 8.85 -2.25
CA ALA A 163 -4.27 8.10 -1.12
C ALA A 163 -5.58 8.73 -0.60
N ILE A 164 -5.66 10.07 -0.54
CA ILE A 164 -6.90 10.77 -0.17
C ILE A 164 -8.00 10.54 -1.21
N GLN A 165 -7.68 10.58 -2.50
CA GLN A 165 -8.65 10.35 -3.57
C GLN A 165 -9.20 8.93 -3.50
N ALA A 166 -8.35 7.92 -3.28
CA ALA A 166 -8.77 6.53 -3.12
C ALA A 166 -9.81 6.37 -1.98
N MET A 167 -9.59 7.03 -0.84
CA MET A 167 -10.54 7.05 0.28
C MET A 167 -11.89 7.68 -0.11
N GLN A 168 -11.85 8.78 -0.86
CA GLN A 168 -13.04 9.50 -1.30
C GLN A 168 -13.86 8.68 -2.30
N ASP A 169 -13.19 8.03 -3.25
CA ASP A 169 -13.84 7.22 -4.28
C ASP A 169 -14.55 6.00 -3.66
N VAL A 170 -13.90 5.32 -2.71
CA VAL A 170 -14.52 4.22 -1.96
C VAL A 170 -15.73 4.71 -1.16
N SER A 171 -15.61 5.86 -0.47
CA SER A 171 -16.73 6.44 0.28
C SER A 171 -17.92 6.81 -0.62
N ALA A 172 -17.65 7.38 -1.80
CA ALA A 172 -18.68 7.75 -2.76
C ALA A 172 -19.42 6.50 -3.28
N ASN A 173 -18.66 5.48 -3.70
CA ASN A 173 -19.22 4.22 -4.19
C ASN A 173 -20.09 3.52 -3.15
N LEU A 174 -19.66 3.54 -1.88
CA LEU A 174 -20.49 3.03 -0.79
C LEU A 174 -21.79 3.82 -0.70
N SER A 175 -21.73 5.16 -0.62
CA SER A 175 -22.92 6.00 -0.49
C SER A 175 -23.94 5.84 -1.63
N GLU A 176 -23.46 5.61 -2.85
CA GLU A 176 -24.30 5.32 -4.01
C GLU A 176 -24.92 3.92 -3.93
N GLY A 177 -24.16 2.90 -3.51
CA GLY A 177 -24.66 1.55 -3.26
C GLY A 177 -25.78 1.53 -2.21
N TRP A 178 -25.60 2.29 -1.11
CA TRP A 178 -26.64 2.46 -0.09
C TRP A 178 -27.88 3.18 -0.62
N SER A 179 -27.70 4.18 -1.50
CA SER A 179 -28.82 4.92 -2.10
C SER A 179 -29.65 4.03 -3.04
N GLN A 180 -29.01 3.18 -3.85
CA GLN A 180 -29.72 2.26 -4.76
C GLN A 180 -30.47 1.13 -4.03
N VAL A 181 -29.94 0.64 -2.90
CA VAL A 181 -30.62 -0.37 -2.07
C VAL A 181 -31.79 0.23 -1.27
N SER A 182 -31.74 1.53 -0.96
CA SER A 182 -32.76 2.23 -0.17
C SER A 182 -33.99 2.70 -0.97
N TYR A 183 -33.96 2.56 -2.30
CA TYR A 183 -35.14 2.73 -3.16
C TYR A 183 -35.70 1.37 -3.59
N PRO A 184 -36.60 0.74 -2.80
CA PRO A 184 -37.43 -0.32 -3.34
C PRO A 184 -38.44 0.30 -4.32
N ALA A 185 -38.54 -0.29 -5.51
CA ALA A 185 -39.66 -0.08 -6.42
C ALA A 185 -40.94 -0.76 -5.90
#